data_AF-A0A7X9GIC4-F1
#
_entry.id   AF-A0A7X9GIC4-F1
#
_cell.length_a   1.000
_cell.length_b   1.000
_cell.length_c   1.000
_cell.angle_alpha   90.00
_cell.angle_beta   90.00
_cell.angle_gamma   90.00
#
_symmetry.space_group_name_H-M   'P 1'
#
loop_
_entity.id
_entity.type
_entity.pdbx_description
1 polymer ?
#
loop_
_entity_poly.entity_id
_entity_poly.type
_entity_poly.pdbx_seq_one_letter_code
_entity_poly.pdbx_strand_id
1 'polypeptide(L)'
;MNWWQFIQDVLGTEASTRWQGVRVQKVVVSRRRRVWQIHLQMSQPVPREELSAVESALTAQVDNLKEVTLLPQLTERPRVFRTILQQRKDELSSYLFPTSDVSGLTGVEWVVNDDIELVVNSRQRWERLMEDDICSRMADWFKQEYGIYVLVKCTCTEPLPAPGSPDFRSTDVVPEMKGKVNFISAKFISKPVRKHRKKGERQDNRQVVGEPIPISQVEEGMRQAVVEGEIVEIEKRSLKENRRLSTYYLTDYHDTLMVKHFYDAGQEESIVVGDWLRMQGSVRYDEFEKETVLFLQAWQAVEPPVRQDRAAEKRVELHAHTVMSTLDGVTRIHALIERAAAWG
;
A
#
# COMPACT_ATOMS: atom_id res chain seq x y z
N MET A 1 26.47 11.83 -13.71
CA MET A 1 25.94 11.86 -15.09
C MET A 1 24.84 12.92 -15.12
N ASN A 2 24.91 13.88 -16.05
CA ASN A 2 23.91 14.95 -16.14
C ASN A 2 22.71 14.42 -16.92
N TRP A 3 21.60 14.15 -16.21
CA TRP A 3 20.42 13.50 -16.79
C TRP A 3 19.81 14.33 -17.92
N TRP A 4 19.91 15.65 -17.83
CA TRP A 4 19.46 16.58 -18.87
C TRP A 4 20.21 16.41 -20.19
N GLN A 5 21.54 16.34 -20.14
CA GLN A 5 22.37 16.09 -21.34
C GLN A 5 22.10 14.70 -21.92
N PHE A 6 21.88 13.70 -21.07
CA PHE A 6 21.52 12.36 -21.53
C PHE A 6 20.20 12.34 -22.32
N ILE A 7 19.17 13.07 -21.87
CA ILE A 7 17.89 13.13 -22.60
C ILE A 7 18.05 13.82 -23.96
N GLN A 8 18.85 14.88 -24.03
CA GLN A 8 19.05 15.62 -25.28
C GLN A 8 19.97 14.85 -26.25
N ASP A 9 21.13 14.40 -25.79
CA ASP A 9 22.19 13.85 -26.63
C ASP A 9 21.94 12.38 -26.99
N VAL A 10 21.32 11.61 -26.10
CA VAL A 10 21.12 10.17 -26.28
C VAL A 10 19.69 9.87 -26.71
N LEU A 11 18.68 10.46 -26.07
CA LEU A 11 17.27 10.19 -26.40
C LEU A 11 16.73 11.09 -27.50
N GLY A 12 17.47 12.12 -27.94
CA GLY A 12 17.06 13.03 -29.01
C GLY A 12 15.73 13.76 -28.74
N THR A 13 15.34 13.86 -27.47
CA THR A 13 14.06 14.43 -27.05
C THR A 13 14.25 15.88 -26.61
N GLU A 14 13.36 16.78 -27.01
CA GLU A 14 13.38 18.18 -26.55
C GLU A 14 13.10 18.24 -25.04
N ALA A 15 14.17 18.27 -24.25
CA ALA A 15 14.10 18.40 -22.80
C ALA A 15 14.15 19.89 -22.41
N SER A 16 13.09 20.37 -21.77
CA SER A 16 13.04 21.74 -21.24
C SER A 16 14.13 21.99 -20.19
N THR A 17 14.40 23.25 -19.87
CA THR A 17 15.35 23.64 -18.80
C THR A 17 14.94 23.12 -17.41
N ARG A 18 13.69 22.65 -17.25
CA ARG A 18 13.18 22.04 -16.00
C ARG A 18 13.86 20.72 -15.65
N TRP A 19 14.47 20.06 -16.65
CA TRP A 19 15.29 18.87 -16.45
C TRP A 19 16.69 19.16 -15.89
N GLN A 20 17.10 20.43 -15.86
CA GLN A 20 18.39 20.81 -15.28
C GLN A 20 18.42 20.51 -13.78
N GLY A 21 19.47 19.81 -13.36
CA GLY A 21 19.63 19.39 -11.96
C GLY A 21 18.84 18.15 -11.57
N VAL A 22 18.08 17.54 -12.49
CA VAL A 22 17.42 16.24 -12.25
C VAL A 22 18.47 15.15 -12.07
N ARG A 23 18.30 14.33 -11.03
CA ARG A 23 19.20 13.22 -10.71
C ARG A 23 18.40 11.93 -10.58
N VAL A 24 18.93 10.84 -11.11
CA VAL A 24 18.39 9.51 -10.83
C VAL A 24 18.81 9.11 -9.41
N GLN A 25 17.83 8.90 -8.53
CA GLN A 25 18.09 8.39 -7.18
C GLN A 25 18.17 6.88 -7.16
N LYS A 26 17.24 6.22 -7.87
CA LYS A 26 17.08 4.77 -7.81
C LYS A 26 16.49 4.26 -9.11
N VAL A 27 16.99 3.13 -9.58
CA VAL A 27 16.39 2.38 -10.69
C VAL A 27 15.97 1.01 -10.19
N VAL A 28 14.69 0.68 -10.33
CA VAL A 28 14.12 -0.63 -10.01
C VAL A 28 13.85 -1.35 -11.31
N VAL A 29 14.55 -2.46 -11.53
CA VAL A 29 14.44 -3.24 -12.77
C VAL A 29 13.68 -4.53 -12.49
N SER A 30 12.49 -4.64 -13.07
CA SER A 30 11.70 -5.87 -13.04
C SER A 30 11.98 -6.70 -14.28
N ARG A 31 12.99 -7.58 -14.23
CA ARG A 31 13.40 -8.42 -15.38
C ARG A 31 12.28 -9.29 -15.92
N ARG A 32 11.48 -9.91 -15.05
CA ARG A 32 10.33 -10.76 -15.44
C ARG A 32 9.22 -9.97 -16.11
N ARG A 33 8.87 -8.80 -15.56
CA ARG A 33 7.83 -7.93 -16.12
C ARG A 33 8.33 -7.11 -17.32
N ARG A 34 9.65 -7.04 -17.53
CA ARG A 34 10.32 -6.18 -18.51
C ARG A 34 9.94 -4.71 -18.31
N VAL A 35 9.84 -4.29 -17.05
CA VAL A 35 9.47 -2.92 -16.65
C VAL A 35 10.60 -2.29 -15.85
N TRP A 36 10.93 -1.04 -16.16
CA TRP A 36 11.87 -0.24 -15.39
C TRP A 36 11.15 0.89 -14.69
N GLN A 37 11.43 1.07 -13.41
CA GLN A 37 10.95 2.23 -12.65
C GLN A 37 12.16 3.07 -12.26
N ILE A 38 12.20 4.31 -12.72
CA ILE A 38 13.31 5.23 -12.50
C ILE A 38 12.82 6.34 -11.58
N HIS A 39 13.34 6.37 -10.36
CA HIS A 39 13.06 7.42 -9.39
C HIS A 39 13.97 8.62 -9.66
N LEU A 40 13.34 9.76 -9.95
CA LEU A 40 14.01 11.00 -10.32
C LEU A 40 13.87 12.01 -9.19
N GLN A 41 14.99 12.48 -8.65
CA GLN A 41 15.00 13.65 -7.79
C GLN A 41 15.07 14.91 -8.64
N MET A 42 14.16 15.85 -8.37
CA MET A 42 14.05 17.10 -9.11
C MET A 42 13.70 18.27 -8.19
N SER A 43 14.19 19.47 -8.49
CA SER A 43 13.90 20.70 -7.75
C SER A 43 12.73 21.48 -8.35
N GLN A 44 12.34 21.15 -9.59
CA GLN A 44 11.21 21.75 -10.29
C GLN A 44 10.34 20.65 -10.90
N PRO A 45 9.02 20.86 -10.97
CA PRO A 45 8.10 19.89 -11.55
C PRO A 45 8.25 19.90 -13.08
N VAL A 46 8.31 18.70 -13.65
CA VAL A 46 8.30 18.50 -15.10
C VAL A 46 6.90 18.06 -15.52
N PRO A 47 6.31 18.64 -16.57
CA PRO A 47 5.00 18.21 -17.08
C PRO A 47 4.96 16.73 -17.47
N ARG A 48 3.80 16.10 -17.32
CA ARG A 48 3.59 14.68 -17.63
C ARG A 48 3.87 14.36 -19.10
N GLU A 49 3.58 15.28 -20.01
CA GLU A 49 3.87 15.14 -21.44
C GLU A 49 5.36 14.92 -21.69
N GLU A 50 6.21 15.74 -21.08
CA GLU A 50 7.67 15.62 -21.19
C GLU A 50 8.15 14.30 -20.54
N LEU A 51 7.60 13.92 -19.38
CA LEU A 51 7.92 12.63 -18.74
C LEU A 51 7.55 11.45 -19.65
N SER A 52 6.35 11.46 -20.23
CA SER A 52 5.84 10.41 -21.11
C SER A 52 6.64 10.30 -22.42
N ALA A 53 7.13 11.42 -22.95
CA ALA A 53 8.00 11.43 -24.12
C ALA A 53 9.33 10.74 -23.82
N VAL A 54 9.94 11.04 -22.66
CA VAL A 54 11.18 10.40 -22.22
C VAL A 54 10.97 8.92 -21.89
N GLU A 55 9.86 8.54 -21.24
CA GLU A 55 9.46 7.14 -21.02
C GLU A 55 9.39 6.36 -22.33
N SER A 56 8.76 6.95 -23.34
CA SER A 56 8.59 6.34 -24.67
C SER A 56 9.93 6.21 -25.40
N ALA A 57 10.76 7.26 -25.37
CA ALA A 57 12.09 7.25 -25.99
C ALA A 57 13.02 6.22 -25.34
N LEU A 58 13.00 6.12 -24.00
CA LEU A 58 13.78 5.11 -23.26
C LEU A 58 13.32 3.69 -23.58
N THR A 59 12.01 3.48 -23.68
CA THR A 59 11.46 2.17 -24.04
C THR A 59 11.86 1.76 -25.47
N ALA A 60 11.90 2.72 -26.40
CA ALA A 60 12.28 2.47 -27.79
C ALA A 60 13.77 2.15 -27.99
N GLN A 61 14.66 2.66 -27.12
CA GLN A 61 16.10 2.41 -27.24
C GLN A 61 16.56 1.09 -26.60
N VAL A 62 15.75 0.49 -25.73
CA VAL A 62 16.11 -0.73 -25.02
C VAL A 62 15.33 -1.91 -25.60
N ASP A 63 16.03 -2.76 -26.33
CA ASP A 63 15.46 -3.99 -26.88
C ASP A 63 14.84 -4.86 -25.77
N ASN A 64 13.65 -5.39 -26.06
CA ASN A 64 12.87 -6.27 -25.16
C ASN A 64 12.37 -5.60 -23.86
N LEU A 65 12.34 -4.28 -23.76
CA LEU A 65 11.69 -3.58 -22.66
C LEU A 65 10.20 -3.34 -22.98
N LYS A 66 9.31 -3.65 -22.03
CA LYS A 66 7.85 -3.41 -22.20
C LYS A 66 7.47 -1.98 -21.84
N GLU A 67 8.01 -1.47 -20.75
CA GLU A 67 7.61 -0.17 -20.21
C GLU A 67 8.71 0.44 -19.35
N VAL A 68 8.86 1.76 -19.44
CA VAL A 68 9.63 2.57 -18.51
C VAL A 68 8.67 3.52 -17.82
N THR A 69 8.70 3.56 -16.49
CA THR A 69 7.96 4.53 -15.68
C THR A 69 8.93 5.44 -14.96
N LEU A 70 8.79 6.75 -15.16
CA LEU A 70 9.52 7.77 -14.43
C LEU A 70 8.70 8.20 -13.21
N LEU A 71 9.34 8.14 -12.04
CA LEU A 71 8.72 8.48 -10.76
C LEU A 71 9.37 9.77 -10.21
N PRO A 72 8.76 10.95 -10.44
CA PRO A 72 9.30 12.22 -9.98
C PRO A 72 9.20 12.37 -8.45
N GLN A 73 10.30 12.79 -7.84
CA GLN A 73 10.43 13.08 -6.41
C GLN A 73 10.96 14.50 -6.23
N LEU A 74 10.07 15.39 -5.79
CA LEU A 74 10.40 16.79 -5.58
C LEU A 74 11.26 17.00 -4.34
N THR A 75 12.33 17.79 -4.50
CA THR A 75 13.07 18.40 -3.40
C THR A 75 12.38 19.72 -3.03
N GLU A 76 12.32 20.07 -1.74
CA GLU A 76 11.59 21.28 -1.26
C GLU A 76 10.10 21.29 -1.67
N ARG A 77 9.38 20.17 -1.46
CA ARG A 77 7.94 20.02 -1.78
C ARG A 77 7.08 21.24 -1.40
N PRO A 78 7.18 21.83 -0.19
CA PRO A 78 6.31 22.94 0.19
C PRO A 78 6.47 24.16 -0.70
N ARG A 79 7.71 24.48 -1.08
CA ARG A 79 8.01 25.62 -1.95
C ARG A 79 7.45 25.40 -3.34
N VAL A 80 7.68 24.21 -3.90
CA VAL A 80 7.21 23.86 -5.25
C VAL A 80 5.68 23.87 -5.33
N PHE A 81 5.00 23.26 -4.37
CA PHE A 81 3.54 23.24 -4.32
C PHE A 81 2.96 24.66 -4.20
N ARG A 82 3.54 25.53 -3.36
CA ARG A 82 3.11 26.94 -3.29
C ARG A 82 3.25 27.64 -4.64
N THR A 83 4.36 27.42 -5.35
CA THR A 83 4.56 28.02 -6.68
C THR A 83 3.52 27.51 -7.69
N ILE A 84 3.26 26.21 -7.75
CA ILE A 84 2.25 25.63 -8.66
C ILE A 84 0.86 26.19 -8.35
N LEU A 85 0.47 26.19 -7.07
CA LEU A 85 -0.84 26.69 -6.63
C LEU A 85 -1.03 28.18 -6.89
N GLN A 86 0.04 28.97 -6.84
CA GLN A 86 0.00 30.40 -7.20
C GLN A 86 -0.11 30.63 -8.70
N GLN A 87 0.63 29.86 -9.51
CA GLN A 87 0.71 30.05 -10.96
C GLN A 87 -0.50 29.49 -11.71
N ARG A 88 -1.04 28.36 -11.27
CA ARG A 88 -2.14 27.62 -11.95
C ARG A 88 -3.43 27.60 -11.14
N LYS A 89 -3.62 28.60 -10.25
CA LYS A 89 -4.79 28.68 -9.36
C LYS A 89 -6.11 28.62 -10.14
N ASP A 90 -6.22 29.41 -11.21
CA ASP A 90 -7.46 29.57 -11.96
C ASP A 90 -7.83 28.29 -12.73
N GLU A 91 -6.83 27.64 -13.30
CA GLU A 91 -7.00 26.36 -13.98
C GLU A 91 -7.39 25.25 -13.01
N LEU A 92 -6.70 25.15 -11.88
CA LEU A 92 -7.02 24.18 -10.84
C LEU A 92 -8.42 24.45 -10.27
N SER A 93 -8.82 25.71 -10.13
CA SER A 93 -10.18 26.08 -9.72
C SER A 93 -11.24 25.59 -10.73
N SER A 94 -10.96 25.74 -12.02
CA SER A 94 -11.87 25.31 -13.09
C SER A 94 -11.97 23.79 -13.15
N TYR A 95 -10.86 23.09 -12.91
CA TYR A 95 -10.82 21.64 -12.85
C TYR A 95 -11.59 21.08 -11.66
N LEU A 96 -11.45 21.68 -10.47
CA LEU A 96 -12.12 21.22 -9.25
C LEU A 96 -13.61 21.59 -9.22
N PHE A 97 -13.99 22.75 -9.77
CA PHE A 97 -15.34 23.29 -9.72
C PHE A 97 -15.92 23.54 -11.13
N PRO A 98 -16.18 22.50 -11.94
CA PRO A 98 -16.65 22.65 -13.31
C PRO A 98 -18.10 23.16 -13.43
N THR A 99 -18.91 23.03 -12.36
CA THR A 99 -20.36 23.28 -12.38
C THR A 99 -20.85 24.33 -11.37
N SER A 100 -19.95 24.93 -10.57
CA SER A 100 -20.33 25.87 -9.50
C SER A 100 -19.94 27.31 -9.82
N ASP A 101 -20.85 28.25 -9.50
CA ASP A 101 -20.67 29.70 -9.63
C ASP A 101 -19.37 30.17 -8.96
N VAL A 102 -18.33 30.40 -9.79
CA VAL A 102 -17.24 31.42 -9.74
C VAL A 102 -16.60 31.75 -8.37
N SER A 103 -16.75 30.89 -7.37
CA SER A 103 -16.43 31.19 -5.97
C SER A 103 -16.07 29.90 -5.19
N GLY A 104 -15.70 28.81 -5.86
CA GLY A 104 -15.38 27.54 -5.20
C GLY A 104 -14.22 27.64 -4.20
N LEU A 105 -13.21 28.47 -4.51
CA LEU A 105 -11.99 28.65 -3.71
C LEU A 105 -11.94 29.92 -2.86
N THR A 106 -12.91 30.82 -2.97
CA THR A 106 -12.91 32.09 -2.22
C THR A 106 -13.20 31.84 -0.75
N GLY A 107 -12.22 32.02 0.13
CA GLY A 107 -12.34 31.68 1.55
C GLY A 107 -11.95 30.25 1.93
N VAL A 108 -11.30 29.52 1.01
CA VAL A 108 -10.50 28.33 1.36
C VAL A 108 -9.06 28.79 1.53
N GLU A 109 -8.51 28.59 2.73
CA GLU A 109 -7.10 28.84 3.00
C GLU A 109 -6.26 27.60 2.64
N TRP A 110 -5.09 27.83 2.04
CA TRP A 110 -4.22 26.77 1.55
C TRP A 110 -3.00 26.70 2.43
N VAL A 111 -2.92 25.67 3.25
CA VAL A 111 -1.74 25.39 4.06
C VAL A 111 -0.92 24.35 3.32
N VAL A 112 0.30 24.73 2.93
CA VAL A 112 1.18 23.88 2.11
C VAL A 112 2.42 23.54 2.91
N ASN A 113 2.53 22.25 3.23
CA ASN A 113 3.68 21.58 3.85
C ASN A 113 4.20 20.53 2.85
N ASP A 114 4.55 19.32 3.31
CA ASP A 114 4.83 18.18 2.42
C ASP A 114 3.54 17.60 1.78
N ASP A 115 2.40 17.92 2.39
CA ASP A 115 1.02 17.74 1.94
C ASP A 115 0.32 19.09 1.72
N ILE A 116 -0.87 19.05 1.11
CA ILE A 116 -1.69 20.24 0.89
C ILE A 116 -2.95 20.14 1.75
N GLU A 117 -3.20 21.14 2.58
CA GLU A 117 -4.36 21.21 3.46
C GLU A 117 -5.26 22.39 3.06
N LEU A 118 -6.53 22.08 2.80
CA LEU A 118 -7.61 23.02 2.51
C LEU A 118 -8.32 23.35 3.82
N VAL A 119 -8.13 24.56 4.34
CA VAL A 119 -8.76 25.00 5.59
C VAL A 119 -10.01 25.81 5.26
N VAL A 120 -11.12 25.42 5.88
CA VAL A 120 -12.45 26.01 5.64
C VAL A 120 -13.07 26.44 6.96
N ASN A 121 -13.77 27.56 6.96
CA ASN A 121 -14.41 28.17 8.13
C ASN A 121 -15.91 27.88 8.26
N SER A 122 -16.46 27.05 7.37
CA SER A 122 -17.88 26.70 7.32
C SER A 122 -18.06 25.21 7.08
N ARG A 123 -18.85 24.58 7.95
CA ARG A 123 -19.18 23.16 7.91
C ARG A 123 -19.99 22.79 6.67
N GLN A 124 -20.96 23.61 6.28
CA GLN A 124 -21.72 23.38 5.03
C GLN A 124 -20.80 23.31 3.82
N ARG A 125 -19.74 24.13 3.81
CA ARG A 125 -18.75 24.12 2.74
C ARG A 125 -17.83 22.92 2.83
N TRP A 126 -17.38 22.55 4.03
CA TRP A 126 -16.60 21.32 4.23
C TRP A 126 -17.37 20.08 3.77
N GLU A 127 -18.65 19.94 4.13
CA GLU A 127 -19.51 18.83 3.70
C GLU A 127 -19.63 18.78 2.17
N ARG A 128 -19.85 19.92 1.50
CA ARG A 128 -19.84 19.99 0.03
C ARG A 128 -18.51 19.57 -0.58
N LEU A 129 -17.38 20.01 -0.01
CA LEU A 129 -16.06 19.65 -0.53
C LEU A 129 -15.78 18.15 -0.41
N MET A 130 -16.33 17.50 0.62
CA MET A 130 -16.25 16.05 0.80
C MET A 130 -17.18 15.30 -0.14
N GLU A 131 -18.41 15.78 -0.34
CA GLU A 131 -19.35 15.20 -1.31
C GLU A 131 -18.82 15.28 -2.75
N ASP A 132 -18.17 16.38 -3.11
CA ASP A 132 -17.57 16.61 -4.43
C ASP A 132 -16.19 15.93 -4.63
N ASP A 133 -15.72 15.18 -3.61
CA ASP A 133 -14.44 14.44 -3.58
C ASP A 133 -13.23 15.29 -4.02
N ILE A 134 -13.19 16.54 -3.54
CA ILE A 134 -12.24 17.54 -4.05
C ILE A 134 -10.80 17.23 -3.68
N CYS A 135 -10.56 16.58 -2.53
CA CYS A 135 -9.22 16.18 -2.12
C CYS A 135 -8.62 15.15 -3.09
N SER A 136 -9.38 14.12 -3.45
CA SER A 136 -8.94 13.08 -4.38
C SER A 136 -8.75 13.65 -5.79
N ARG A 137 -9.71 14.46 -6.27
CA ARG A 137 -9.61 15.12 -7.57
C ARG A 137 -8.40 16.05 -7.67
N MET A 138 -8.08 16.76 -6.60
CA MET A 138 -6.90 17.61 -6.55
C MET A 138 -5.61 16.78 -6.57
N ALA A 139 -5.55 15.67 -5.83
CA ALA A 139 -4.41 14.75 -5.90
C ALA A 139 -4.24 14.14 -7.30
N ASP A 140 -5.35 13.77 -7.94
CA ASP A 140 -5.38 13.26 -9.31
C ASP A 140 -4.90 14.29 -10.32
N TRP A 141 -5.24 15.57 -10.14
CA TRP A 141 -4.74 16.66 -10.99
C TRP A 141 -3.21 16.73 -10.96
N PHE A 142 -2.58 16.68 -9.79
CA PHE A 142 -1.10 16.66 -9.69
C PHE A 142 -0.48 15.41 -10.33
N LYS A 143 -1.16 14.27 -10.23
CA LYS A 143 -0.72 13.03 -10.87
C LYS A 143 -0.83 13.10 -12.40
N GLN A 144 -1.91 13.67 -12.92
CA GLN A 144 -2.14 13.83 -14.35
C GLN A 144 -1.18 14.86 -14.96
N GLU A 145 -1.00 16.00 -14.31
CA GLU A 145 -0.21 17.11 -14.85
C GLU A 145 1.29 16.92 -14.69
N TYR A 146 1.74 16.27 -13.61
CA TYR A 146 3.16 16.19 -13.26
C TYR A 146 3.65 14.78 -12.92
N GLY A 147 2.77 13.77 -12.88
CA GLY A 147 3.14 12.43 -12.43
C GLY A 147 3.47 12.35 -10.94
N ILE A 148 3.07 13.34 -10.15
CA ILE A 148 3.44 13.49 -8.74
C ILE A 148 2.30 13.01 -7.85
N TYR A 149 2.63 12.20 -6.86
CA TYR A 149 1.70 11.81 -5.80
C TYR A 149 1.77 12.81 -4.65
N VAL A 150 0.64 13.45 -4.35
CA VAL A 150 0.47 14.42 -3.27
C VAL A 150 -0.74 14.05 -2.43
N LEU A 151 -0.60 14.20 -1.11
CA LEU A 151 -1.72 14.05 -0.18
C LEU A 151 -2.43 15.39 -0.05
N VAL A 152 -3.76 15.38 -0.22
CA VAL A 152 -4.61 16.55 -0.04
C VAL A 152 -5.59 16.28 1.09
N LYS A 153 -5.69 17.19 2.04
CA LYS A 153 -6.59 17.12 3.20
C LYS A 153 -7.51 18.33 3.22
N CYS A 154 -8.65 18.22 3.89
CA CYS A 154 -9.57 19.33 4.10
C CYS A 154 -10.06 19.36 5.56
N THR A 155 -9.84 20.50 6.22
CA THR A 155 -10.06 20.70 7.66
C THR A 155 -11.08 21.83 7.88
N CYS A 156 -12.06 21.60 8.75
CA CYS A 156 -13.02 22.62 9.15
C CYS A 156 -12.59 23.27 10.48
N THR A 157 -12.63 24.60 10.54
CA THR A 157 -12.31 25.39 11.74
C THR A 157 -13.56 25.79 12.54
N GLU A 158 -14.77 25.52 12.00
CA GLU A 158 -16.02 25.76 12.71
C GLU A 158 -16.16 24.79 13.90
N PRO A 159 -16.48 25.27 15.11
CA PRO A 159 -16.63 24.41 16.28
C PRO A 159 -17.82 23.45 16.10
N LEU A 160 -17.64 22.23 16.60
CA LEU A 160 -18.66 21.18 16.52
C LEU A 160 -19.97 21.61 17.23
N PRO A 161 -21.14 21.26 16.66
CA PRO A 161 -22.42 21.55 17.31
C PRO A 161 -22.51 20.83 18.66
N ALA A 162 -23.20 21.45 19.62
CA ALA A 162 -23.29 20.92 20.97
C ALA A 162 -23.97 19.53 20.98
N PRO A 163 -23.51 18.60 21.84
CA PRO A 163 -24.13 17.29 22.00
C PRO A 163 -25.62 17.42 22.31
N GLY A 164 -26.49 16.87 21.45
CA GLY A 164 -27.94 16.92 21.60
C GLY A 164 -28.68 18.03 20.85
N SER A 165 -27.97 18.88 20.08
CA SER A 165 -28.61 19.78 19.13
C SER A 165 -29.18 19.02 17.90
N PRO A 166 -30.18 19.58 17.18
CA PRO A 166 -30.73 18.94 15.97
C PRO A 166 -29.69 18.66 14.88
N ASP A 167 -28.62 19.47 14.84
CA ASP A 167 -27.54 19.39 13.86
C ASP A 167 -26.37 18.50 14.31
N PHE A 168 -26.48 17.84 15.48
CA PHE A 168 -25.47 16.93 16.00
C PHE A 168 -25.60 15.54 15.36
N ARG A 169 -24.68 15.17 14.47
CA ARG A 169 -24.59 13.82 13.88
C ARG A 169 -23.63 12.96 14.72
N SER A 170 -23.88 11.65 14.82
CA SER A 170 -23.01 10.72 15.57
C SER A 170 -21.59 10.63 15.00
N THR A 171 -21.40 11.04 13.74
CA THR A 171 -20.10 11.19 13.05
C THR A 171 -19.31 12.42 13.48
N ASP A 172 -19.93 13.36 14.20
CA ASP A 172 -19.33 14.64 14.59
C ASP A 172 -18.48 14.54 15.86
N VAL A 173 -18.45 13.35 16.46
CA VAL A 173 -17.67 13.07 17.66
C VAL A 173 -16.27 12.62 17.25
N VAL A 174 -15.32 13.56 17.26
CA VAL A 174 -13.93 13.18 17.56
C VAL A 174 -13.88 13.04 19.09
N PRO A 175 -13.53 11.88 19.66
CA PRO A 175 -13.47 11.74 21.10
C PRO A 175 -12.43 12.70 21.68
N GLU A 176 -12.86 13.75 22.39
CA GLU A 176 -11.97 14.54 23.23
C GLU A 176 -11.43 13.60 24.33
N MET A 177 -10.18 13.16 24.22
CA MET A 177 -9.45 12.59 25.36
C MET A 177 -9.05 13.73 26.31
N LYS A 178 -10.04 14.32 26.99
CA LYS A 178 -9.84 15.05 28.25
C LYS A 178 -9.76 14.03 29.38
N GLY A 179 -8.63 13.36 29.45
CA GLY A 179 -8.26 12.53 30.58
C GLY A 179 -6.77 12.72 30.81
N LYS A 180 -6.38 13.11 32.03
CA LYS A 180 -4.98 13.05 32.48
C LYS A 180 -4.38 11.75 31.96
N VAL A 181 -3.29 11.86 31.20
CA VAL A 181 -2.47 10.74 30.76
C VAL A 181 -1.88 10.10 32.00
N ASN A 182 -2.68 9.30 32.69
CA ASN A 182 -2.16 8.24 33.52
C ASN A 182 -1.57 7.28 32.52
N PHE A 183 -0.24 7.23 32.47
CA PHE A 183 0.48 6.09 31.95
C PHE A 183 -0.29 4.86 32.41
N ILE A 184 -0.95 4.18 31.47
CA ILE A 184 -1.55 2.89 31.75
C ILE A 184 -0.35 1.97 31.94
N SER A 185 0.10 1.93 33.19
CA SER A 185 0.94 0.89 33.75
C SER A 185 0.37 -0.45 33.30
N ALA A 186 1.03 -1.09 32.34
CA ALA A 186 1.34 -2.52 32.26
C ALA A 186 0.27 -3.54 32.70
N LYS A 187 -1.04 -3.23 32.64
CA LYS A 187 -2.11 -4.11 33.14
C LYS A 187 -3.30 -4.29 32.20
N PHE A 188 -3.23 -3.79 30.97
CA PHE A 188 -4.11 -4.25 29.87
C PHE A 188 -3.45 -5.30 28.96
N ILE A 189 -2.38 -5.93 29.43
CA ILE A 189 -1.96 -7.24 28.93
C ILE A 189 -2.84 -8.30 29.58
N SER A 190 -4.09 -8.43 29.13
CA SER A 190 -4.84 -9.69 29.19
C SER A 190 -6.24 -9.58 28.56
N LYS A 191 -6.33 -9.78 27.25
CA LYS A 191 -6.69 -11.11 26.75
C LYS A 191 -5.57 -11.53 25.80
N PRO A 192 -5.00 -12.72 25.97
CA PRO A 192 -3.78 -13.09 25.28
C PRO A 192 -4.07 -13.19 23.78
N VAL A 193 -3.22 -12.57 22.95
CA VAL A 193 -2.73 -13.25 21.74
C VAL A 193 -2.50 -14.68 22.17
N ARG A 194 -3.32 -15.62 21.66
CA ARG A 194 -3.39 -17.00 22.14
C ARG A 194 -1.98 -17.44 22.51
N LYS A 195 -1.76 -17.72 23.80
CA LYS A 195 -0.51 -18.34 24.28
C LYS A 195 -0.13 -19.37 23.23
N HIS A 196 1.04 -19.21 22.59
CA HIS A 196 1.68 -20.32 21.91
C HIS A 196 1.68 -21.46 22.93
N ARG A 197 0.77 -22.40 22.68
CA ARG A 197 0.60 -23.59 23.50
C ARG A 197 1.94 -24.29 23.37
N LYS A 198 2.58 -24.59 24.51
CA LYS A 198 3.85 -25.34 24.57
C LYS A 198 3.82 -26.48 23.54
N LYS A 199 4.90 -26.59 22.76
CA LYS A 199 5.30 -27.71 21.88
C LYS A 199 4.40 -28.94 22.05
N GLY A 200 3.39 -29.05 21.20
CA GLY A 200 2.91 -30.33 20.71
C GLY A 200 3.28 -30.34 19.24
N GLU A 201 4.00 -31.35 18.79
CA GLU A 201 4.38 -31.56 17.38
C GLU A 201 3.14 -31.45 16.50
N ARG A 202 2.95 -30.29 15.86
CA ARG A 202 1.93 -30.05 14.85
C ARG A 202 2.53 -30.36 13.48
N GLN A 203 2.97 -31.60 13.33
CA GLN A 203 3.57 -32.08 12.10
C GLN A 203 2.62 -33.11 11.51
N ASP A 204 2.30 -32.97 10.21
CA ASP A 204 2.31 -34.19 9.42
C ASP A 204 3.75 -34.72 9.52
N ASN A 205 3.93 -36.00 9.87
CA ASN A 205 5.20 -36.57 10.37
C ASN A 205 6.33 -36.62 9.31
N ARG A 206 6.16 -35.88 8.21
CA ARG A 206 7.10 -35.68 7.11
C ARG A 206 7.81 -34.34 7.32
N GLN A 207 9.14 -34.37 7.43
CA GLN A 207 9.93 -33.15 7.49
C GLN A 207 9.90 -32.45 6.14
N VAL A 208 9.72 -31.12 6.16
CA VAL A 208 9.92 -30.31 4.97
C VAL A 208 11.42 -30.22 4.68
N VAL A 209 11.84 -30.67 3.50
CA VAL A 209 13.25 -30.69 3.09
C VAL A 209 13.48 -29.71 1.96
N GLY A 210 14.34 -28.72 2.18
CA GLY A 210 14.74 -27.72 1.17
C GLY A 210 14.56 -26.28 1.63
N GLU A 211 15.18 -25.37 0.89
CA GLU A 211 15.01 -23.93 1.07
C GLU A 211 13.74 -23.44 0.35
N PRO A 212 12.98 -22.51 0.96
CA PRO A 212 11.78 -21.98 0.34
C PRO A 212 12.12 -21.11 -0.88
N ILE A 213 11.35 -21.26 -1.95
CA ILE A 213 11.37 -20.38 -3.11
C ILE A 213 10.23 -19.34 -3.01
N PRO A 214 10.39 -18.12 -3.56
CA PRO A 214 9.29 -17.16 -3.62
C PRO A 214 8.12 -17.71 -4.42
N ILE A 215 6.88 -17.42 -4.01
CA ILE A 215 5.68 -17.98 -4.64
C ILE A 215 5.61 -17.61 -6.12
N SER A 216 5.99 -16.38 -6.47
CA SER A 216 6.06 -15.93 -7.86
C SER A 216 6.99 -16.77 -8.77
N GLN A 217 7.91 -17.57 -8.20
CA GLN A 217 8.83 -18.44 -8.94
C GLN A 217 8.33 -19.88 -9.08
N VAL A 218 7.15 -20.18 -8.53
CA VAL A 218 6.51 -21.48 -8.67
C VAL A 218 6.03 -21.67 -10.10
N GLU A 219 6.46 -22.76 -10.74
CA GLU A 219 6.07 -23.11 -12.10
C GLU A 219 5.47 -24.52 -12.14
N GLU A 220 4.60 -24.76 -13.12
CA GLU A 220 4.03 -26.08 -13.36
C GLU A 220 5.13 -27.11 -13.64
N GLY A 221 4.97 -28.32 -13.10
CA GLY A 221 5.87 -29.45 -13.34
C GLY A 221 6.96 -29.61 -12.28
N MET A 222 7.07 -28.69 -11.31
CA MET A 222 7.94 -28.85 -10.16
C MET A 222 7.50 -30.03 -9.30
N ARG A 223 8.34 -31.06 -9.19
CA ARG A 223 8.02 -32.26 -8.40
C ARG A 223 8.05 -32.03 -6.89
N GLN A 224 8.94 -31.14 -6.44
CA GLN A 224 9.14 -30.77 -5.04
C GLN A 224 9.43 -29.27 -4.97
N ALA A 225 8.40 -28.47 -4.80
CA ALA A 225 8.52 -27.05 -4.45
C ALA A 225 8.36 -26.89 -2.94
N VAL A 226 9.15 -26.01 -2.35
CA VAL A 226 9.03 -25.58 -0.94
C VAL A 226 8.68 -24.10 -0.96
N VAL A 227 7.58 -23.73 -0.34
CA VAL A 227 7.09 -22.33 -0.29
C VAL A 227 6.76 -21.94 1.14
N GLU A 228 6.85 -20.65 1.43
CA GLU A 228 6.48 -20.07 2.73
C GLU A 228 5.48 -18.96 2.55
N GLY A 229 4.52 -18.85 3.46
CA GLY A 229 3.56 -17.76 3.45
C GLY A 229 2.53 -17.83 4.57
N GLU A 230 1.67 -16.83 4.60
CA GLU A 230 0.49 -16.74 5.46
C GLU A 230 -0.72 -17.40 4.78
N ILE A 231 -1.50 -18.15 5.56
CA ILE A 231 -2.80 -18.67 5.12
C ILE A 231 -3.85 -17.58 5.24
N VAL A 232 -4.33 -17.06 4.12
CA VAL A 232 -5.37 -16.01 4.10
C VAL A 232 -6.78 -16.59 4.13
N GLU A 233 -6.98 -17.76 3.54
CA GLU A 233 -8.28 -18.41 3.43
C GLU A 233 -8.13 -19.94 3.39
N ILE A 234 -9.15 -20.63 3.92
CA ILE A 234 -9.23 -22.09 3.96
C ILE A 234 -10.63 -22.52 3.53
N GLU A 235 -10.71 -23.29 2.45
CA GLU A 235 -11.92 -23.98 2.03
C GLU A 235 -11.81 -25.47 2.37
N LYS A 236 -12.81 -26.03 3.06
CA LYS A 236 -12.87 -27.47 3.38
C LYS A 236 -14.02 -28.13 2.65
N ARG A 237 -13.75 -29.22 1.94
CA ARG A 237 -14.75 -30.03 1.24
C ARG A 237 -14.59 -31.50 1.60
N SER A 238 -15.70 -32.17 1.91
CA SER A 238 -15.72 -33.62 2.12
C SER A 238 -15.88 -34.33 0.78
N LEU A 239 -15.00 -35.29 0.48
CA LEU A 239 -15.13 -36.17 -0.68
C LEU A 239 -15.88 -37.45 -0.32
N LYS A 240 -16.27 -38.20 -1.34
CA LYS A 240 -16.74 -39.59 -1.20
C LYS A 240 -15.56 -40.45 -0.67
N GLU A 241 -15.86 -41.53 0.05
CA GLU A 241 -14.85 -42.49 0.56
C GLU A 241 -13.97 -42.01 1.74
N ASN A 242 -14.54 -41.28 2.71
CA ASN A 242 -13.84 -40.91 3.95
C ASN A 242 -12.58 -40.03 3.75
N ARG A 243 -12.47 -39.38 2.59
CA ARG A 243 -11.41 -38.41 2.28
C ARG A 243 -11.92 -36.97 2.40
N ARG A 244 -11.03 -36.07 2.81
CA ARG A 244 -11.26 -34.64 2.90
C ARG A 244 -10.25 -33.92 2.02
N LEU A 245 -10.70 -32.82 1.43
CA LEU A 245 -9.88 -31.86 0.71
C LEU A 245 -9.97 -30.55 1.46
N SER A 246 -8.81 -30.02 1.82
CA SER A 246 -8.69 -28.62 2.22
C SER A 246 -7.88 -27.89 1.17
N THR A 247 -8.44 -26.79 0.69
CA THR A 247 -7.78 -25.84 -0.19
C THR A 247 -7.36 -24.64 0.66
N TYR A 248 -6.08 -24.31 0.58
CA TYR A 248 -5.49 -23.18 1.26
C TYR A 248 -5.06 -22.13 0.25
N TYR A 249 -5.27 -20.86 0.58
CA TYR A 249 -4.68 -19.75 -0.16
C TYR A 249 -3.49 -19.23 0.65
N LEU A 250 -2.28 -19.48 0.13
CA LEU A 250 -1.01 -19.15 0.77
C LEU A 250 -0.41 -17.91 0.09
N THR A 251 -0.07 -16.87 0.85
CA THR A 251 0.59 -15.66 0.30
C THR A 251 1.91 -15.34 1.00
N ASP A 252 2.92 -14.97 0.22
CA ASP A 252 4.19 -14.41 0.71
C ASP A 252 4.18 -12.86 0.69
N TYR A 253 3.01 -12.25 0.49
CA TYR A 253 2.76 -10.83 0.21
C TYR A 253 3.33 -10.30 -1.11
N HIS A 254 3.97 -11.14 -1.92
CA HIS A 254 4.35 -10.83 -3.29
C HIS A 254 3.44 -11.49 -4.31
N ASP A 255 3.02 -12.72 -4.03
CA ASP A 255 2.09 -13.50 -4.82
C ASP A 255 1.24 -14.42 -3.92
N THR A 256 0.23 -15.07 -4.49
CA THR A 256 -0.63 -16.02 -3.79
C THR A 256 -0.70 -17.33 -4.55
N LEU A 257 -0.60 -18.46 -3.84
CA LEU A 257 -0.67 -19.80 -4.40
C LEU A 257 -1.78 -20.60 -3.75
N MET A 258 -2.55 -21.29 -4.60
CA MET A 258 -3.51 -22.28 -4.13
C MET A 258 -2.78 -23.58 -3.77
N VAL A 259 -3.04 -24.09 -2.57
CA VAL A 259 -2.48 -25.33 -2.05
C VAL A 259 -3.60 -26.32 -1.72
N LYS A 260 -3.59 -27.50 -2.34
CA LYS A 260 -4.57 -28.56 -2.07
C LYS A 260 -3.97 -29.65 -1.20
N HIS A 261 -4.67 -29.98 -0.12
CA HIS A 261 -4.30 -31.02 0.81
C HIS A 261 -5.40 -32.08 0.88
N PHE A 262 -5.04 -33.31 0.51
CA PHE A 262 -5.92 -34.47 0.60
C PHE A 262 -5.52 -35.31 1.80
N TYR A 263 -6.46 -35.54 2.70
CA TYR A 263 -6.23 -36.31 3.93
C TYR A 263 -7.45 -37.16 4.30
N ASP A 264 -7.23 -38.18 5.11
CA ASP A 264 -8.31 -39.06 5.57
C ASP A 264 -9.11 -38.37 6.69
N ALA A 265 -10.42 -38.59 6.75
CA ALA A 265 -11.31 -37.87 7.66
C ALA A 265 -11.03 -38.08 9.15
N GLY A 266 -10.23 -39.10 9.50
CA GLY A 266 -9.73 -39.35 10.85
C GLY A 266 -8.52 -38.50 11.25
N GLN A 267 -7.89 -37.79 10.30
CA GLN A 267 -6.83 -36.83 10.59
C GLN A 267 -7.45 -35.47 10.93
N GLU A 268 -7.09 -34.94 12.09
CA GLU A 268 -7.54 -33.61 12.54
C GLU A 268 -6.61 -32.55 11.93
N GLU A 269 -7.16 -31.72 11.07
CA GLU A 269 -6.41 -30.67 10.40
C GLU A 269 -6.24 -29.46 11.32
N SER A 270 -4.99 -29.16 11.68
CA SER A 270 -4.64 -28.15 12.67
C SER A 270 -4.28 -26.78 12.09
N ILE A 271 -4.27 -26.64 10.76
CA ILE A 271 -3.97 -25.39 10.05
C ILE A 271 -5.17 -24.44 10.18
N VAL A 272 -4.89 -23.19 10.59
CA VAL A 272 -5.89 -22.12 10.70
C VAL A 272 -5.48 -20.88 9.92
N VAL A 273 -6.46 -20.04 9.58
CA VAL A 273 -6.21 -18.74 8.93
C VAL A 273 -5.30 -17.89 9.81
N GLY A 274 -4.30 -17.26 9.19
CA GLY A 274 -3.26 -16.46 9.84
C GLY A 274 -2.02 -17.26 10.27
N ASP A 275 -2.01 -18.59 10.11
CA ASP A 275 -0.78 -19.36 10.33
C ASP A 275 0.24 -19.06 9.22
N TRP A 276 1.50 -18.88 9.63
CA TRP A 276 2.64 -18.80 8.71
C TRP A 276 3.29 -20.17 8.58
N LEU A 277 3.24 -20.75 7.39
CA LEU A 277 3.59 -22.15 7.16
C LEU A 277 4.63 -22.28 6.04
N ARG A 278 5.58 -23.19 6.23
CA ARG A 278 6.42 -23.72 5.15
C ARG A 278 5.76 -24.99 4.62
N MET A 279 5.40 -25.00 3.34
CA MET A 279 4.69 -26.08 2.67
C MET A 279 5.57 -26.68 1.57
N GLN A 280 5.57 -28.01 1.49
CA GLN A 280 6.27 -28.77 0.46
C GLN A 280 5.29 -29.62 -0.32
N GLY A 281 5.42 -29.61 -1.65
CA GLY A 281 4.53 -30.39 -2.51
C GLY A 281 4.92 -30.38 -3.98
N SER A 282 4.13 -31.06 -4.79
CA SER A 282 4.28 -31.05 -6.24
C SER A 282 3.35 -30.02 -6.87
N VAL A 283 3.85 -29.25 -7.82
CA VAL A 283 3.12 -28.19 -8.49
C VAL A 283 2.62 -28.69 -9.84
N ARG A 284 1.31 -28.63 -10.05
CA ARG A 284 0.66 -29.13 -11.26
C ARG A 284 -0.48 -28.20 -11.64
N TYR A 285 -0.82 -28.14 -12.91
CA TYR A 285 -2.04 -27.50 -13.33
C TYR A 285 -3.24 -28.34 -12.88
N ASP A 286 -4.19 -27.71 -12.19
CA ASP A 286 -5.44 -28.32 -11.80
C ASP A 286 -6.52 -27.94 -12.82
N GLU A 287 -7.04 -28.92 -13.55
CA GLU A 287 -8.05 -28.68 -14.59
C GLU A 287 -9.38 -28.15 -14.05
N PHE A 288 -9.71 -28.45 -12.79
CA PHE A 288 -10.95 -28.00 -12.16
C PHE A 288 -10.86 -26.52 -11.77
N GLU A 289 -9.75 -26.10 -11.17
CA GLU A 289 -9.51 -24.69 -10.79
C GLU A 289 -9.02 -23.84 -11.96
N LYS A 290 -8.47 -24.48 -13.00
CA LYS A 290 -7.81 -23.84 -14.15
C LYS A 290 -6.64 -22.96 -13.75
N GLU A 291 -5.89 -23.41 -12.74
CA GLU A 291 -4.75 -22.69 -12.19
C GLU A 291 -3.63 -23.67 -11.80
N THR A 292 -2.43 -23.13 -11.62
CA THR A 292 -1.30 -23.89 -11.08
C THR A 292 -1.46 -24.05 -9.58
N VAL A 293 -1.58 -25.29 -9.11
CA VAL A 293 -1.85 -25.64 -7.72
C VAL A 293 -0.71 -26.46 -7.15
N LEU A 294 -0.35 -26.20 -5.89
CA LEU A 294 0.57 -27.04 -5.14
C LEU A 294 -0.21 -28.14 -4.41
N PHE A 295 0.10 -29.39 -4.72
CA PHE A 295 -0.43 -30.56 -4.03
C PHE A 295 0.45 -30.87 -2.82
N LEU A 296 -0.10 -30.61 -1.63
CA LEU A 296 0.62 -30.66 -0.36
C LEU A 296 1.08 -32.08 -0.02
N GLN A 297 2.35 -32.23 0.35
CA GLN A 297 2.95 -33.49 0.79
C GLN A 297 3.43 -33.44 2.24
N ALA A 298 3.93 -32.28 2.66
CA ALA A 298 4.41 -32.01 4.01
C ALA A 298 4.29 -30.52 4.30
N TRP A 299 4.13 -30.16 5.57
CA TRP A 299 4.14 -28.77 6.00
C TRP A 299 4.70 -28.65 7.42
N GLN A 300 5.21 -27.47 7.76
CA GLN A 300 5.67 -27.14 9.09
C GLN A 300 5.33 -25.69 9.42
N ALA A 301 4.98 -25.41 10.67
CA ALA A 301 4.84 -24.05 11.15
C ALA A 301 6.21 -23.39 11.31
N VAL A 302 6.37 -22.18 10.78
CA VAL A 302 7.58 -21.39 10.93
C VAL A 302 7.21 -19.99 11.41
N GLU A 303 8.15 -19.28 12.04
CA GLU A 303 7.88 -17.91 12.48
C GLU A 303 7.79 -16.97 11.27
N PRO A 304 6.78 -16.08 11.21
CA PRO A 304 6.67 -15.14 10.12
C PRO A 304 7.85 -14.16 10.12
N PRO A 305 8.33 -13.75 8.93
CA PRO A 305 9.34 -12.70 8.82
C PRO A 305 8.72 -11.35 9.20
N VAL A 306 8.83 -10.96 10.48
CA VAL A 306 8.31 -9.68 10.98
C VAL A 306 9.42 -8.62 10.96
N ARG A 307 9.12 -7.43 10.39
CA ARG A 307 10.01 -6.27 10.48
C ARG A 307 10.23 -5.88 11.94
N GLN A 308 11.50 -5.73 12.34
CA GLN A 308 11.91 -5.31 13.67
C GLN A 308 12.44 -3.87 13.66
N ASP A 309 12.10 -3.10 14.69
CA ASP A 309 12.75 -1.82 14.99
C ASP A 309 13.98 -2.07 15.88
N ARG A 310 15.18 -1.80 15.33
CA ARG A 310 16.46 -1.98 16.02
C ARG A 310 17.09 -0.65 16.46
N ALA A 311 16.36 0.46 16.40
CA ALA A 311 16.87 1.75 16.84
C ALA A 311 16.97 1.81 18.37
N ALA A 312 18.01 2.47 18.87
CA ALA A 312 18.20 2.69 20.30
C ALA A 312 17.16 3.67 20.86
N GLU A 313 16.86 4.73 20.09
CA GLU A 313 15.80 5.69 20.38
C GLU A 313 14.61 5.42 19.48
N LYS A 314 13.42 5.30 20.08
CA LYS A 314 12.21 4.87 19.40
C LYS A 314 11.50 6.04 18.73
N ARG A 315 11.08 5.83 17.49
CA ARG A 315 10.40 6.84 16.69
C ARG A 315 8.93 6.94 17.11
N VAL A 316 8.45 8.16 17.31
CA VAL A 316 7.02 8.43 17.43
C VAL A 316 6.46 8.75 16.05
N GLU A 317 5.49 7.95 15.58
CA GLU A 317 4.73 8.25 14.37
C GLU A 317 3.61 9.24 14.72
N LEU A 318 3.66 10.43 14.12
CA LEU A 318 2.69 11.51 14.37
C LEU A 318 1.64 11.63 13.26
N HIS A 319 1.80 10.88 12.16
CA HIS A 319 0.90 10.90 11.02
C HIS A 319 0.71 9.48 10.47
N ALA A 320 -0.50 8.92 10.63
CA ALA A 320 -0.86 7.62 10.09
C ALA A 320 -2.30 7.61 9.58
N HIS A 321 -2.54 6.85 8.51
CA HIS A 321 -3.87 6.67 7.91
C HIS A 321 -4.43 5.30 8.30
N THR A 322 -5.75 5.22 8.47
CA THR A 322 -6.44 3.99 8.88
C THR A 322 -7.58 3.66 7.93
N VAL A 323 -8.21 2.49 8.07
CA VAL A 323 -9.43 2.13 7.31
C VAL A 323 -10.55 3.18 7.40
N MET A 324 -10.56 4.04 8.43
CA MET A 324 -11.52 5.15 8.55
C MET A 324 -11.21 6.32 7.60
N SER A 325 -9.99 6.38 7.04
CA SER A 325 -9.60 7.28 5.96
C SER A 325 -10.06 6.65 4.64
N THR A 326 -11.24 7.06 4.18
CA THR A 326 -11.92 6.51 3.01
C THR A 326 -10.98 6.46 1.80
N LEU A 327 -10.85 5.26 1.20
CA LEU A 327 -9.99 4.97 0.03
C LEU A 327 -8.49 5.25 0.19
N ASP A 328 -8.02 5.61 1.39
CA ASP A 328 -6.65 6.07 1.62
C ASP A 328 -5.90 5.17 2.62
N GLY A 329 -6.56 4.76 3.71
CA GLY A 329 -5.98 3.81 4.65
C GLY A 329 -6.51 2.39 4.46
N VAL A 330 -5.61 1.42 4.36
CA VAL A 330 -5.96 -0.01 4.29
C VAL A 330 -5.74 -0.74 5.63
N THR A 331 -5.10 -0.10 6.60
CA THR A 331 -4.70 -0.72 7.87
C THR A 331 -5.65 -0.34 9.00
N ARG A 332 -6.11 -1.32 9.77
CA ARG A 332 -6.96 -1.06 10.96
C ARG A 332 -6.13 -0.42 12.06
N ILE A 333 -6.71 0.54 12.78
CA ILE A 333 -6.01 1.28 13.86
C ILE A 333 -5.40 0.35 14.92
N HIS A 334 -6.10 -0.74 15.28
CA HIS A 334 -5.61 -1.73 16.25
C HIS A 334 -4.26 -2.33 15.83
N ALA A 335 -4.11 -2.69 14.55
CA ALA A 335 -2.89 -3.29 14.03
C ALA A 335 -1.72 -2.30 14.04
N LEU A 336 -1.98 -1.00 13.82
CA LEU A 336 -0.95 0.05 13.93
C LEU A 336 -0.48 0.22 15.38
N ILE A 337 -1.40 0.25 16.34
CA ILE A 337 -1.07 0.36 17.77
C ILE A 337 -0.29 -0.86 18.24
N GLU A 338 -0.71 -2.08 17.86
CA GLU A 338 0.01 -3.31 18.17
C GLU A 338 1.42 -3.31 17.58
N ARG A 339 1.57 -2.81 16.34
CA ARG A 339 2.88 -2.70 15.69
C ARG A 339 3.79 -1.71 16.40
N ALA A 340 3.28 -0.53 16.75
CA ALA A 340 4.02 0.47 17.51
C ALA A 340 4.45 -0.09 18.88
N ALA A 341 3.53 -0.74 19.61
CA ALA A 341 3.84 -1.37 20.89
C ALA A 341 4.89 -2.49 20.77
N ALA A 342 4.87 -3.27 19.69
CA ALA A 342 5.85 -4.33 19.42
C ALA A 342 7.24 -3.76 19.06
N TRP A 343 7.31 -2.56 18.47
CA TRP A 343 8.56 -1.89 18.14
C TRP A 343 9.17 -1.12 19.30
N GLY A 344 8.37 -0.78 20.32
CA GLY A 344 8.75 0.09 21.44
C GLY A 344 8.63 1.55 21.07
#